data_AF-A0A5R1Z245-F1
#
_entry.id   AF-A0A5R1Z245-F1
#
_cell.length_a   1.000
_cell.length_b   1.000
_cell.length_c   1.000
_cell.angle_alpha   90.00
_cell.angle_beta   90.00
_cell.angle_gamma   90.00
#
_symmetry.space_group_name_H-M   'P 1'
#
loop_
_entity.id
_entity.type
_entity.pdbx_description
1 polymer ?
#
loop_
_entity_poly.entity_id
_entity_poly.type
_entity_poly.pdbx_seq_one_letter_code
_entity_poly.pdbx_strand_id
1 'polypeptide(L)'
;MTIDLPVIWFAIIVFATLMYIVMDGFDLGVGILFPFIRDKHDRDVMVNSVAPVWDGNETWLVLGGAGLFGAFPLAYAVITDALTIPLVVMLLGLIFRGVAFEFRFKATESHRAIWDKS
;
A
#
# COMPACT_ATOMS: atom_id res chain seq x y z
N MET A 1 -5.47 -4.53 37.76
CA MET A 1 -6.03 -4.48 36.39
C MET A 1 -5.43 -5.64 35.63
N THR A 2 -6.22 -6.64 35.26
CA THR A 2 -5.78 -7.70 34.36
C THR A 2 -5.64 -7.12 32.96
N ILE A 3 -4.47 -7.26 32.36
CA ILE A 3 -4.23 -6.82 30.99
C ILE A 3 -5.00 -7.75 30.05
N ASP A 4 -5.97 -7.21 29.30
CA ASP A 4 -6.76 -7.96 28.33
C ASP A 4 -6.04 -8.01 26.97
N LEU A 5 -5.44 -9.16 26.67
CA LEU A 5 -4.65 -9.38 25.46
C LEU A 5 -5.46 -9.15 24.17
N PRO A 6 -6.70 -9.68 24.03
CA PRO A 6 -7.60 -9.31 22.93
C PRO A 6 -7.71 -7.80 22.70
N VAL A 7 -7.92 -7.00 23.75
CA VAL A 7 -8.08 -5.54 23.60
C VAL A 7 -6.79 -4.89 23.12
N ILE A 8 -5.64 -5.34 23.61
CA ILE A 8 -4.33 -4.85 23.14
C ILE A 8 -4.14 -5.19 21.66
N TRP A 9 -4.37 -6.44 21.27
CA TRP A 9 -4.22 -6.85 19.88
C TRP A 9 -5.19 -6.13 18.95
N PHE A 10 -6.42 -5.92 19.39
CA PHE A 10 -7.38 -5.11 18.65
C PHE A 10 -6.86 -3.69 18.42
N ALA A 11 -6.32 -3.04 19.46
CA ALA A 11 -5.74 -1.70 19.34
C ALA A 11 -4.52 -1.67 18.40
N ILE A 12 -3.64 -2.67 18.46
CA ILE A 12 -2.47 -2.79 17.56
C ILE A 12 -2.94 -2.94 16.11
N ILE A 13 -3.90 -3.81 15.84
CA ILE A 13 -4.42 -4.06 14.49
C ILE A 13 -5.09 -2.80 13.94
N VAL A 14 -5.96 -2.16 14.72
CA VAL A 14 -6.63 -0.91 14.31
C VAL A 14 -5.59 0.17 14.02
N PHE A 15 -4.59 0.31 14.88
CA PHE A 15 -3.49 1.25 14.66
C PHE A 15 -2.72 0.92 13.37
N ALA A 16 -2.37 -0.35 13.14
CA ALA A 16 -1.68 -0.78 11.93
C ALA A 16 -2.50 -0.49 10.67
N THR A 17 -3.81 -0.77 10.68
CA THR A 17 -4.70 -0.48 9.57
C THR A 17 -4.80 1.03 9.32
N LEU A 18 -4.91 1.86 10.36
CA LEU A 18 -4.93 3.32 10.22
C LEU A 18 -3.61 3.86 9.67
N MET A 19 -2.48 3.34 10.14
CA MET A 19 -1.15 3.70 9.63
C MET A 19 -1.02 3.34 8.14
N TYR A 20 -1.50 2.15 7.72
CA TYR A 20 -1.56 1.79 6.32
C TYR A 20 -2.38 2.80 5.50
N ILE A 21 -3.61 3.12 5.96
CA ILE A 21 -4.49 4.07 5.25
C ILE A 21 -3.84 5.45 5.10
N VAL A 22 -3.16 5.95 6.14
CA VAL A 22 -2.53 7.28 6.12
C VAL A 22 -1.26 7.29 5.27
N MET A 23 -0.35 6.34 5.50
CA MET A 23 0.97 6.33 4.85
C MET A 23 0.87 5.86 3.40
N ASP A 24 0.25 4.71 3.15
CA ASP A 24 0.09 4.18 1.80
C ASP A 24 -0.94 4.99 1.00
N GLY A 25 -1.91 5.62 1.68
CA GLY A 25 -2.86 6.55 1.04
C GLY A 25 -2.18 7.77 0.41
N PHE A 26 -1.07 8.25 0.97
CA PHE A 26 -0.24 9.27 0.35
C PHE A 26 0.39 8.75 -0.95
N ASP A 27 1.00 7.56 -0.93
CA ASP A 27 1.65 6.95 -2.11
C ASP A 27 0.65 6.70 -3.24
N LEU A 28 -0.53 6.15 -2.91
CA LEU A 28 -1.62 5.94 -3.85
C LEU A 28 -2.16 7.27 -4.39
N GLY A 29 -2.26 8.29 -3.54
CA GLY A 29 -2.66 9.64 -3.96
C GLY A 29 -1.69 10.24 -4.97
N VAL A 30 -0.38 10.12 -4.73
CA VAL A 30 0.66 10.54 -5.68
C VAL A 30 0.54 9.76 -6.99
N GLY A 31 0.34 8.43 -6.93
CA GLY A 31 0.13 7.60 -8.11
C GLY A 31 -1.09 7.99 -8.94
N ILE A 32 -2.22 8.30 -8.30
CA ILE A 32 -3.44 8.78 -8.99
C ILE A 32 -3.20 10.14 -9.65
N LEU A 33 -2.48 11.05 -9.00
CA LEU A 33 -2.20 12.39 -9.53
C LEU A 33 -1.14 12.38 -10.64
N PHE A 34 -0.27 11.38 -10.66
CA PHE A 34 0.91 11.30 -11.53
C PHE A 34 0.61 11.50 -13.04
N PRO A 35 -0.42 10.87 -13.64
CA PRO A 35 -0.73 11.03 -15.06
C PRO A 35 -1.22 12.45 -15.42
N PHE A 36 -1.76 13.19 -14.46
CA PHE A 36 -2.33 14.53 -14.66
C PHE A 36 -1.27 15.63 -14.66
N ILE A 37 -0.10 15.38 -14.07
CA ILE A 37 1.01 16.32 -14.05
C ILE A 37 1.73 16.27 -15.40
N ARG A 38 1.96 17.42 -16.03
CA ARG A 38 2.61 17.52 -17.36
C ARG A 38 4.10 17.80 -17.29
N ASP A 39 4.55 18.49 -16.25
CA ASP A 39 5.95 18.86 -16.09
C ASP A 39 6.79 17.64 -15.67
N LYS A 40 7.92 17.43 -16.34
CA LYS A 40 8.83 16.31 -16.05
C LYS A 40 9.53 16.46 -14.70
N HIS A 41 9.88 17.70 -14.32
CA HIS A 41 10.54 17.98 -13.05
C HIS A 41 9.61 17.65 -11.89
N ASP A 42 8.35 18.07 -11.96
CA ASP A 42 7.34 17.79 -10.93
C ASP A 42 7.08 16.28 -10.80
N ARG A 43 7.01 15.55 -11.92
CA ARG A 43 6.91 14.07 -11.90
C ARG A 43 8.11 13.41 -11.23
N ASP A 44 9.32 13.88 -11.50
CA ASP A 44 10.51 13.34 -10.85
C ASP A 44 10.51 13.62 -9.35
N VAL A 45 10.07 14.81 -8.91
CA VAL A 45 9.90 15.13 -7.49
C VAL A 45 8.86 14.21 -6.83
N MET A 46 7.72 13.98 -7.49
CA MET A 46 6.67 13.08 -7.01
C MET A 46 7.21 11.66 -6.76
N VAL A 47 7.88 11.05 -7.76
CA VAL A 47 8.43 9.70 -7.59
C VAL A 47 9.50 9.65 -6.52
N ASN A 48 10.42 10.63 -6.49
CA ASN A 48 11.49 10.66 -5.50
C ASN A 48 10.98 10.84 -4.06
N SER A 49 9.78 11.40 -3.87
CA SER A 49 9.16 11.54 -2.55
C SER A 49 8.60 10.22 -1.98
N VAL A 50 8.15 9.32 -2.87
CA VAL A 50 7.49 8.04 -2.51
C VAL A 50 8.47 6.86 -2.52
N ALA A 51 9.39 6.85 -3.49
CA ALA A 51 10.34 5.75 -3.72
C ALA A 51 11.11 5.22 -2.48
N PRO A 52 11.53 6.05 -1.50
CA PRO A 52 12.26 5.54 -0.34
C PRO A 52 11.37 4.93 0.76
N VAL A 53 10.05 5.18 0.76
CA VAL A 53 9.17 4.85 1.88
C VAL A 53 8.03 3.87 1.54
N TRP A 54 7.64 3.76 0.27
CA TRP A 54 6.46 2.97 -0.14
C TRP A 54 6.51 1.51 0.30
N ASP A 55 7.66 0.84 0.17
CA ASP A 55 7.83 -0.57 0.58
C ASP A 55 7.61 -0.74 2.08
N GLY A 56 8.07 0.24 2.87
CA GLY A 56 7.79 0.31 4.31
C GLY A 56 6.31 0.51 4.62
N ASN A 57 5.60 1.30 3.81
CA ASN A 57 4.18 1.59 4.02
C ASN A 57 3.31 0.35 3.82
N GLU A 58 3.64 -0.52 2.86
CA GLU A 58 2.95 -1.78 2.62
C GLU A 58 3.05 -2.75 3.81
N THR A 59 4.13 -2.67 4.61
CA THR A 59 4.30 -3.56 5.78
C THR A 59 3.21 -3.37 6.84
N TRP A 60 2.58 -2.19 6.92
CA TRP A 60 1.46 -1.95 7.84
C TRP A 60 0.22 -2.77 7.48
N LEU A 61 -0.04 -2.96 6.17
CA LEU A 61 -1.12 -3.83 5.71
C LEU A 61 -0.85 -5.28 6.10
N VAL A 62 0.39 -5.73 5.93
CA VAL A 62 0.81 -7.09 6.31
C VAL A 62 0.67 -7.30 7.81
N LEU A 63 1.09 -6.33 8.64
CA LEU A 63 0.91 -6.39 10.09
C LEU A 63 -0.57 -6.46 10.48
N GLY A 64 -1.42 -5.63 9.87
CA GLY A 64 -2.87 -5.65 10.11
C GLY A 64 -3.49 -7.00 9.77
N GLY A 65 -3.18 -7.54 8.58
CA GLY A 65 -3.69 -8.83 8.11
C GLY A 65 -3.19 -10.02 8.92
N ALA A 66 -1.88 -10.10 9.17
CA ALA A 66 -1.28 -11.16 9.98
C ALA A 66 -1.73 -11.09 11.45
N GLY A 67 -1.87 -9.87 11.99
CA GLY A 67 -2.41 -9.64 13.33
C GLY A 67 -3.86 -10.11 13.44
N LEU A 68 -4.71 -9.79 12.46
CA LEU A 68 -6.07 -10.31 12.37
C LEU A 68 -6.10 -11.85 12.32
N PHE A 69 -5.26 -12.46 11.48
CA PHE A 69 -5.18 -13.91 11.38
C PHE A 69 -4.77 -14.57 12.71
N GLY A 70 -3.77 -14.02 13.39
CA GLY A 70 -3.26 -14.58 14.64
C GLY A 70 -4.14 -14.34 15.86
N ALA A 71 -4.63 -13.11 16.05
CA ALA A 71 -5.39 -12.72 17.24
C ALA A 71 -6.90 -12.95 17.10
N PHE A 72 -7.44 -12.86 15.88
CA PHE A 72 -8.88 -12.94 15.60
C PHE A 72 -9.18 -13.76 14.32
N PRO A 73 -8.86 -15.07 14.30
CA PRO A 73 -8.94 -15.90 13.10
C PRO A 73 -10.35 -15.95 12.47
N LEU A 74 -11.41 -15.94 13.30
CA LEU A 74 -12.78 -15.88 12.80
C LEU A 74 -13.08 -14.57 12.06
N ALA A 75 -12.63 -13.44 12.62
CA ALA A 75 -12.80 -12.14 11.97
C ALA A 75 -12.01 -12.09 10.65
N TYR A 76 -10.76 -12.58 10.66
CA TYR A 76 -9.96 -12.70 9.44
C TYR A 76 -10.70 -13.49 8.35
N ALA A 77 -11.20 -14.69 8.67
CA ALA A 77 -11.90 -15.54 7.70
C ALA A 77 -13.17 -14.90 7.13
N VAL A 78 -13.98 -14.25 7.97
CA VAL A 78 -15.21 -13.58 7.52
C VAL A 78 -14.88 -12.37 6.64
N ILE A 79 -13.90 -11.57 7.02
CA ILE A 79 -13.52 -10.36 6.26
C ILE A 79 -12.90 -10.74 4.92
N THR A 80 -11.96 -11.70 4.90
CA THR A 80 -11.30 -12.10 3.66
C THR A 80 -12.26 -12.77 2.69
N ASP A 81 -13.18 -13.61 3.17
CA ASP A 81 -14.23 -14.20 2.34
C ASP A 81 -15.15 -13.13 1.74
N ALA A 82 -15.71 -12.25 2.60
CA ALA A 82 -16.61 -11.18 2.16
C ALA A 82 -15.94 -10.17 1.20
N LEU A 83 -14.65 -9.90 1.38
CA LEU A 83 -13.89 -8.93 0.61
C LEU A 83 -12.91 -9.57 -0.38
N THR A 84 -13.07 -10.85 -0.73
CA THR A 84 -12.12 -11.55 -1.60
C THR A 84 -11.86 -10.79 -2.90
N ILE A 85 -12.93 -10.39 -3.62
CA ILE A 85 -12.79 -9.67 -4.88
C ILE A 85 -12.10 -8.31 -4.68
N PRO A 86 -12.58 -7.41 -3.79
CA PRO A 86 -11.89 -6.14 -3.51
C PRO A 86 -10.42 -6.29 -3.10
N LEU A 87 -10.11 -7.24 -2.19
CA LEU A 87 -8.76 -7.45 -1.71
C LEU A 87 -7.83 -7.95 -2.81
N VAL A 88 -8.30 -8.86 -3.67
CA VAL A 88 -7.51 -9.33 -4.82
C VAL A 88 -7.22 -8.18 -5.78
N VAL A 89 -8.21 -7.36 -6.11
CA VAL A 89 -8.01 -6.19 -6.99
C VAL A 89 -7.01 -5.21 -6.38
N MET A 90 -7.13 -4.93 -5.07
CA MET A 90 -6.19 -4.08 -4.35
C MET A 90 -4.76 -4.63 -4.40
N LEU A 91 -4.57 -5.92 -4.10
CA LEU A 91 -3.25 -6.56 -4.12
C LEU A 91 -2.62 -6.55 -5.52
N LEU A 92 -3.42 -6.79 -6.57
CA LEU A 92 -2.94 -6.66 -7.95
C LEU A 92 -2.48 -5.23 -8.25
N GLY A 93 -3.23 -4.22 -7.81
CA GLY A 93 -2.84 -2.81 -7.94
C GLY A 93 -1.52 -2.49 -7.23
N LEU A 94 -1.33 -2.98 -6.01
CA LEU A 94 -0.08 -2.81 -5.25
C LEU A 94 1.11 -3.48 -5.95
N ILE A 95 0.93 -4.70 -6.49
CA ILE A 95 1.96 -5.38 -7.27
C ILE A 95 2.35 -4.57 -8.50
N PHE A 96 1.37 -4.08 -9.28
CA PHE A 96 1.64 -3.26 -10.46
C PHE A 96 2.36 -1.96 -10.10
N ARG A 97 2.00 -1.33 -8.97
CA ARG A 97 2.67 -0.13 -8.46
C ARG A 97 4.14 -0.39 -8.14
N GLY A 98 4.44 -1.46 -7.39
CA GLY A 98 5.83 -1.83 -7.06
C GLY A 98 6.67 -2.10 -8.30
N VAL A 99 6.10 -2.83 -9.26
CA VAL A 99 6.71 -3.07 -10.58
C VAL A 99 6.94 -1.75 -11.33
N ALA A 100 5.93 -0.88 -11.42
CA ALA A 100 6.03 0.39 -12.15
C ALA A 100 7.16 1.27 -11.60
N PHE A 101 7.30 1.37 -10.27
CA PHE A 101 8.39 2.13 -9.67
C PHE A 101 9.76 1.53 -9.96
N GLU A 102 9.96 0.22 -9.73
CA GLU A 102 11.26 -0.42 -9.93
C GLU A 102 11.70 -0.41 -11.40
N PHE A 103 10.76 -0.67 -12.33
CA PHE A 103 11.05 -0.64 -13.76
C PHE A 103 11.26 0.78 -14.29
N ARG A 104 10.61 1.82 -13.73
CA ARG A 104 10.88 3.23 -14.09
C ARG A 104 12.32 3.66 -13.77
N PHE A 105 12.88 3.20 -12.64
CA PHE A 105 14.27 3.49 -12.28
C PHE A 105 15.27 2.80 -13.22
N LYS A 106 14.92 1.63 -13.77
CA LYS A 106 15.79 0.83 -14.65
C LYS A 106 15.57 1.08 -16.16
N ALA A 107 14.48 1.74 -16.56
CA ALA A 107 14.12 1.94 -17.96
C ALA A 107 14.91 3.08 -18.63
N THR A 108 15.38 2.81 -19.86
CA THR A 108 15.91 3.80 -20.81
C THR A 108 14.84 4.82 -21.22
N GLU A 109 15.25 6.03 -21.61
CA GLU A 109 14.33 7.17 -21.90
C GLU A 109 13.18 6.82 -22.87
N SER A 110 13.38 5.87 -23.79
CA SER A 110 12.37 5.43 -24.75
C SER A 110 11.21 4.62 -24.16
N HIS A 111 11.40 3.98 -23.00
CA HIS A 111 10.37 3.15 -22.34
C HIS A 111 9.77 3.80 -21.09
N ARG A 112 10.32 4.93 -20.61
CA ARG A 112 9.76 5.70 -19.49
C ARG A 112 8.32 6.14 -19.73
N ALA A 113 7.95 6.47 -20.97
CA ALA A 113 6.60 6.94 -21.32
C ALA A 113 5.50 5.86 -21.18
N ILE A 114 5.87 4.57 -21.14
CA ILE A 114 4.93 3.47 -20.91
C ILE A 114 4.68 3.32 -19.40
N TRP A 115 5.74 3.39 -18.59
CA TRP A 115 5.65 3.31 -17.14
C TRP A 115 5.08 4.58 -16.49
N ASP A 116 5.17 5.72 -17.16
CA ASP A 116 4.51 6.96 -16.71
C ASP A 116 2.97 6.94 -16.88
N LYS A 117 2.43 5.93 -17.58
CA LYS A 117 0.99 5.73 -17.81
C LYS A 117 0.38 4.60 -16.97
N SER A 118 1.22 3.85 -16.25
CA SER A 118 0.84 2.73 -15.40
C SER A 118 0.51 3.18 -13.99
#